data_AF-A0A537ZTR8-F1
#
_entry.id   AF-A0A537ZTR8-F1
#
_cell.length_a   1.000
_cell.length_b   1.000
_cell.length_c   1.000
_cell.angle_alpha   90.00
_cell.angle_beta   90.00
_cell.angle_gamma   90.00
#
_symmetry.space_group_name_H-M   'P 1'
#
loop_
_entity.id
_entity.type
_entity.pdbx_description
1 polymer ?
#
loop_
_entity_poly.entity_id
_entity_poly.type
_entity_poly.pdbx_seq_one_letter_code
_entity_poly.pdbx_strand_id
1 'polypeptide(L)'
;MSKRHILGAAALASAVAASGAFAAGDPVAAVKADLAKLQTDVAGARATIVPDAQKLAADAAAAKGSTRAQARAAIKPDLVQLRSDVHAAGTLLRADRTQLKADLAAAKGVNGARKQLRPVVKSTQTAIKADRTAIKDALEQARQAVKDLRSSFTK
;
A
#
# COMPACT_ATOMS: atom_id res chain seq x y z
N MET A 1 35.02 -13.65 8.50
CA MET A 1 35.42 -13.44 7.07
C MET A 1 34.40 -14.19 6.23
N SER A 2 33.77 -13.70 5.17
CA SER A 2 33.83 -12.46 4.41
C SER A 2 32.44 -12.23 3.77
N LYS A 3 32.11 -10.96 3.54
CA LYS A 3 30.86 -10.46 2.91
C LYS A 3 30.77 -10.91 1.45
N ARG A 4 29.55 -11.14 0.95
CA ARG A 4 29.17 -10.75 -0.43
C ARG A 4 27.72 -10.26 -0.46
N HIS A 5 27.59 -8.93 -0.61
CA HIS A 5 26.37 -8.26 -1.04
C HIS A 5 26.13 -8.59 -2.51
N ILE A 6 24.91 -8.97 -2.87
CA ILE A 6 24.47 -8.96 -4.27
C ILE A 6 23.47 -7.81 -4.40
N LEU A 7 24.00 -6.69 -4.91
CA LEU A 7 23.25 -5.59 -5.50
C LEU A 7 22.64 -6.08 -6.81
N GLY A 8 21.32 -6.09 -6.90
CA GLY A 8 20.59 -6.23 -8.16
C GLY A 8 19.94 -4.90 -8.52
N ALA A 9 20.73 -3.95 -9.03
CA ALA A 9 20.23 -2.75 -9.68
C ALA A 9 19.82 -3.12 -11.11
N ALA A 10 18.52 -3.09 -11.40
CA ALA A 10 18.01 -3.24 -12.77
C ALA A 10 17.41 -1.90 -13.22
N ALA A 11 18.22 -1.20 -14.01
CA ALA A 11 17.95 -0.20 -15.04
C ALA A 11 16.60 0.54 -15.04
N LEU A 12 16.70 1.85 -14.79
CA LEU A 12 15.84 2.89 -15.37
C LEU A 12 15.92 2.82 -16.91
N ALA A 13 14.80 2.47 -17.56
CA ALA A 13 14.60 2.75 -18.97
C ALA A 13 13.42 3.72 -19.11
N SER A 14 13.77 4.98 -19.36
CA SER A 14 12.85 6.02 -19.78
C SER A 14 12.26 5.67 -21.14
N ALA A 15 10.95 5.48 -21.22
CA ALA A 15 10.21 5.57 -22.46
C ALA A 15 9.06 6.56 -22.26
N VAL A 16 9.34 7.85 -22.51
CA VAL A 16 8.30 8.81 -22.85
C VAL A 16 7.82 8.44 -24.25
N ALA A 17 6.75 7.66 -24.31
CA ALA A 17 5.94 7.52 -25.51
C ALA A 17 4.66 8.35 -25.30
N ALA A 18 4.75 9.63 -25.64
CA ALA A 18 3.56 10.39 -26.01
C ALA A 18 3.21 9.96 -27.43
N SER A 19 2.28 9.02 -27.60
CA SER A 19 1.70 8.66 -28.90
C SER A 19 0.44 7.82 -28.72
N GLY A 20 -0.63 8.27 -29.35
CA GLY A 20 -1.70 7.39 -29.81
C GLY A 20 -2.99 7.47 -29.01
N ALA A 21 -3.96 8.19 -29.59
CA ALA A 21 -5.38 7.94 -29.48
C ALA A 21 -5.75 6.63 -28.75
N PHE A 22 -6.41 6.76 -27.59
CA PHE A 22 -7.18 5.64 -27.08
C PHE A 22 -8.18 5.27 -28.17
N ALA A 23 -7.98 4.11 -28.78
CA ALA A 23 -9.03 3.41 -29.51
C ALA A 23 -10.32 3.53 -28.67
N ALA A 24 -11.45 3.74 -29.33
CA ALA A 24 -12.77 3.85 -28.72
C ALA A 24 -13.11 2.59 -27.89
N GLY A 25 -12.52 2.47 -26.70
CA GLY A 25 -12.82 1.45 -25.71
C GLY A 25 -14.03 1.89 -24.91
N ASP A 26 -14.85 0.93 -24.49
CA ASP A 26 -16.00 1.19 -23.64
C ASP A 26 -15.55 1.87 -22.33
N PRO A 27 -15.90 3.15 -22.10
CA PRO A 27 -15.49 3.87 -20.88
C PRO A 27 -16.04 3.20 -19.61
N VAL A 28 -17.16 2.49 -19.70
CA VAL A 28 -17.73 1.76 -18.56
C VAL A 28 -16.89 0.52 -18.25
N ALA A 29 -16.37 -0.16 -19.27
CA ALA A 29 -15.43 -1.28 -19.09
C ALA A 29 -14.11 -0.81 -18.48
N ALA A 30 -13.58 0.33 -18.93
CA ALA A 30 -12.36 0.93 -18.38
C ALA A 30 -12.49 1.21 -16.87
N VAL A 31 -13.57 1.87 -16.45
CA VAL A 31 -13.84 2.10 -15.01
C VAL A 31 -13.94 0.81 -14.22
N LYS A 32 -14.57 -0.25 -14.76
CA LYS A 32 -14.65 -1.55 -14.08
C LYS A 32 -13.26 -2.19 -13.91
N ALA A 33 -12.41 -2.10 -14.93
CA ALA A 33 -11.04 -2.58 -14.88
C ALA A 33 -10.21 -1.81 -13.83
N ASP A 34 -10.32 -0.49 -13.80
CA ASP A 34 -9.64 0.36 -12.81
C ASP A 34 -10.11 0.09 -11.38
N LEU A 35 -11.41 -0.13 -11.17
CA LEU A 35 -11.94 -0.51 -9.86
C LEU A 35 -11.40 -1.86 -9.40
N ALA A 36 -11.32 -2.84 -10.31
CA ALA A 36 -10.76 -4.15 -10.03
C ALA A 36 -9.25 -4.06 -9.72
N LYS A 37 -8.50 -3.28 -10.50
CA LYS A 37 -7.09 -3.01 -10.27
C LYS A 37 -6.86 -2.34 -8.92
N LEU A 38 -7.59 -1.25 -8.62
CA LEU A 38 -7.50 -0.55 -7.35
C LEU A 38 -7.82 -1.47 -6.17
N GLN A 39 -8.80 -2.36 -6.30
CA GLN A 39 -9.12 -3.34 -5.26
C GLN A 39 -7.97 -4.33 -5.04
N THR A 40 -7.40 -4.87 -6.12
CA THR A 40 -6.23 -5.76 -6.07
C THR A 40 -5.02 -5.08 -5.44
N ASP A 41 -4.73 -3.84 -5.84
CA ASP A 41 -3.56 -3.09 -5.36
C ASP A 41 -3.73 -2.70 -3.87
N VAL A 42 -4.95 -2.41 -3.41
CA VAL A 42 -5.23 -2.22 -1.98
C VAL A 42 -5.08 -3.53 -1.20
N ALA A 43 -5.57 -4.65 -1.72
CA ALA A 43 -5.40 -5.96 -1.09
C ALA A 43 -3.92 -6.38 -1.03
N GLY A 44 -3.16 -6.11 -2.09
CA GLY A 44 -1.71 -6.31 -2.13
C GLY A 44 -0.98 -5.46 -1.10
N ALA A 45 -1.32 -4.16 -0.99
CA ALA A 45 -0.78 -3.28 0.03
C ALA A 45 -1.09 -3.77 1.45
N ARG A 46 -2.29 -4.32 1.69
CA ARG A 46 -2.62 -4.94 2.98
C ARG A 46 -1.75 -6.17 3.23
N ALA A 47 -1.59 -7.03 2.23
CA ALA A 47 -0.84 -8.27 2.34
C ALA A 47 0.66 -8.06 2.62
N THR A 48 1.22 -6.88 2.31
CA THR A 48 2.59 -6.51 2.67
C THR A 48 2.64 -5.76 4.00
N ILE A 49 1.89 -4.67 4.13
CA ILE A 49 1.99 -3.75 5.28
C ILE A 49 1.55 -4.40 6.60
N VAL A 50 0.51 -5.25 6.58
CA VAL A 50 0.00 -5.87 7.81
C VAL A 50 1.04 -6.83 8.42
N PRO A 51 1.62 -7.79 7.67
CA PRO A 51 2.71 -8.61 8.19
C PRO A 51 3.92 -7.80 8.68
N ASP A 52 4.35 -6.78 7.96
CA ASP A 52 5.50 -5.95 8.39
C ASP A 52 5.22 -5.20 9.70
N ALA A 53 4.00 -4.69 9.86
CA ALA A 53 3.57 -4.03 11.08
C ALA A 53 3.48 -5.01 12.26
N GLN A 54 2.95 -6.22 12.02
CA GLN A 54 2.89 -7.29 13.02
C GLN A 54 4.28 -7.75 13.45
N LYS A 55 5.20 -7.90 12.50
CA LYS A 55 6.59 -8.25 12.77
C LYS A 55 7.27 -7.16 13.62
N LEU A 56 7.13 -5.90 13.24
CA LEU A 56 7.66 -4.78 14.03
C LEU A 56 7.10 -4.76 15.47
N ALA A 57 5.81 -5.07 15.64
CA ALA A 57 5.20 -5.17 16.96
C ALA A 57 5.80 -6.33 17.79
N ALA A 58 6.00 -7.49 17.17
CA ALA A 58 6.60 -8.66 17.80
C ALA A 58 8.06 -8.40 18.20
N ASP A 59 8.87 -7.84 17.29
CA ASP A 59 10.27 -7.50 17.55
C ASP A 59 10.39 -6.43 18.63
N ALA A 60 9.47 -5.45 18.65
CA ALA A 60 9.43 -4.45 19.72
C ALA A 60 9.08 -5.05 21.08
N ALA A 61 8.18 -6.04 21.13
CA ALA A 61 7.85 -6.76 22.36
C ALA A 61 9.03 -7.61 22.85
N ALA A 62 9.70 -8.34 21.95
CA ALA A 62 10.84 -9.18 22.26
C ALA A 62 12.07 -8.39 22.72
N ALA A 63 12.21 -7.14 22.27
CA ALA A 63 13.31 -6.26 22.66
C ALA A 63 13.17 -5.66 24.09
N LYS A 64 12.04 -5.86 24.78
CA LYS A 64 11.86 -5.38 26.16
C LYS A 64 12.88 -6.06 27.09
N GLY A 65 13.46 -5.28 28.00
CA GLY A 65 14.50 -5.77 28.93
C GLY A 65 15.92 -5.82 28.33
N SER A 66 16.09 -5.57 27.04
CA SER A 66 17.41 -5.40 26.42
C SER A 66 18.00 -4.00 26.69
N THR A 67 19.19 -3.71 26.17
CA THR A 67 19.70 -2.33 26.15
C THR A 67 19.03 -1.51 25.04
N ARG A 68 18.98 -0.19 25.19
CA ARG A 68 18.45 0.71 24.14
C ARG A 68 19.14 0.53 22.78
N ALA A 69 20.43 0.21 22.77
CA ALA A 69 21.19 -0.03 21.54
C ALA A 69 20.74 -1.33 20.85
N GLN A 70 20.58 -2.42 21.60
CA GLN A 70 20.11 -3.71 21.08
C GLN A 70 18.67 -3.61 20.57
N ALA A 71 17.78 -2.98 21.34
CA ALA A 71 16.40 -2.77 20.94
C ALA A 71 16.28 -1.97 19.64
N ARG A 72 17.08 -0.91 19.49
CA ARG A 72 17.13 -0.14 18.25
C ARG A 72 17.64 -0.97 17.08
N ALA A 73 18.67 -1.81 17.30
CA ALA A 73 19.20 -2.67 16.26
C ALA A 73 18.18 -3.71 15.79
N ALA A 74 17.34 -4.23 16.71
CA ALA A 74 16.28 -5.18 16.40
C ALA A 74 15.16 -4.56 15.56
N ILE A 75 14.59 -3.41 15.98
CA ILE A 75 13.38 -2.87 15.34
C ILE A 75 13.65 -1.97 14.13
N LYS A 76 14.88 -1.43 13.98
CA LYS A 76 15.18 -0.43 12.95
C LYS A 76 15.00 -0.97 11.52
N PRO A 77 15.46 -2.19 11.17
CA PRO A 77 15.24 -2.74 9.83
C PRO A 77 13.76 -2.83 9.48
N ASP A 78 12.94 -3.34 10.41
CA ASP A 78 11.50 -3.50 10.21
C ASP A 78 10.78 -2.16 10.08
N LEU A 79 11.18 -1.16 10.86
CA LEU A 79 10.63 0.19 10.75
C LEU A 79 10.94 0.82 9.39
N VAL A 80 12.17 0.62 8.88
CA VAL A 80 12.58 1.10 7.55
C VAL A 80 11.78 0.39 6.45
N GLN A 81 11.65 -0.93 6.53
CA GLN A 81 10.90 -1.73 5.58
C GLN A 81 9.43 -1.31 5.54
N LEU A 82 8.76 -1.30 6.71
CA LEU A 82 7.36 -0.89 6.85
C LEU A 82 7.12 0.52 6.29
N ARG A 83 8.04 1.46 6.54
CA ARG A 83 7.93 2.82 6.01
C ARG A 83 8.05 2.84 4.49
N SER A 84 8.97 2.05 3.93
CA SER A 84 9.15 1.91 2.48
C SER A 84 7.88 1.37 1.83
N ASP A 85 7.32 0.30 2.38
CA ASP A 85 6.15 -0.37 1.79
C ASP A 85 4.88 0.47 1.90
N VAL A 86 4.68 1.16 3.03
CA VAL A 86 3.60 2.15 3.17
C VAL A 86 3.75 3.28 2.15
N HIS A 87 4.97 3.75 1.89
CA HIS A 87 5.22 4.80 0.91
C HIS A 87 4.95 4.31 -0.52
N ALA A 88 5.49 3.14 -0.89
CA ALA A 88 5.30 2.53 -2.21
C ALA A 88 3.81 2.27 -2.50
N ALA A 89 3.09 1.67 -1.56
CA ALA A 89 1.64 1.47 -1.65
C ALA A 89 0.90 2.81 -1.78
N GLY A 90 1.31 3.83 -1.00
CA GLY A 90 0.74 5.16 -1.06
C GLY A 90 0.88 5.82 -2.44
N THR A 91 2.01 5.61 -3.12
CA THR A 91 2.28 6.13 -4.47
C THR A 91 1.45 5.38 -5.52
N LEU A 92 1.46 4.04 -5.49
CA LEU A 92 0.68 3.19 -6.39
C LEU A 92 -0.81 3.53 -6.34
N LEU A 93 -1.40 3.55 -5.14
CA LEU A 93 -2.82 3.81 -4.94
C LEU A 93 -3.25 5.24 -5.30
N ARG A 94 -2.32 6.20 -5.36
CA ARG A 94 -2.60 7.54 -5.89
C ARG A 94 -2.67 7.53 -7.41
N ALA A 95 -1.78 6.79 -8.07
CA ALA A 95 -1.81 6.61 -9.51
C ALA A 95 -3.13 5.95 -9.95
N ASP A 96 -3.52 4.85 -9.30
CA ASP A 96 -4.78 4.14 -9.61
C ASP A 96 -6.01 5.04 -9.46
N ARG A 97 -6.07 5.83 -8.38
CA ARG A 97 -7.18 6.76 -8.16
C ARG A 97 -7.21 7.88 -9.19
N THR A 98 -6.04 8.29 -9.69
CA THR A 98 -5.95 9.32 -10.73
C THR A 98 -6.47 8.79 -12.05
N GLN A 99 -6.07 7.57 -12.43
CA GLN A 99 -6.56 6.88 -13.61
C GLN A 99 -8.07 6.64 -13.53
N LEU A 100 -8.55 6.06 -12.42
CA LEU A 100 -9.98 5.84 -12.18
C LEU A 100 -10.81 7.12 -12.29
N LYS A 101 -10.26 8.26 -11.84
CA LYS A 101 -10.95 9.56 -11.95
C LYS A 101 -11.05 10.02 -13.41
N ALA A 102 -10.02 9.80 -14.22
CA ALA A 102 -10.04 10.11 -15.64
C ALA A 102 -11.08 9.24 -16.37
N ASP A 103 -11.09 7.93 -16.11
CA ASP A 103 -12.01 7.00 -16.77
C ASP A 103 -13.46 7.22 -16.32
N LEU A 104 -13.68 7.58 -15.05
CA LEU A 104 -15.00 7.97 -14.56
C LEU A 104 -15.49 9.25 -15.24
N ALA A 105 -14.61 10.21 -15.52
CA ALA A 105 -14.96 11.41 -16.27
C ALA A 105 -15.38 11.08 -17.71
N ALA A 106 -14.64 10.19 -18.39
CA ALA A 106 -14.99 9.70 -19.72
C ALA A 106 -16.35 8.96 -19.74
N ALA A 107 -16.62 8.14 -18.72
CA ALA A 107 -17.87 7.37 -18.62
C ALA A 107 -19.13 8.21 -18.35
N LYS A 108 -19.00 9.48 -17.94
CA LYS A 108 -20.16 10.35 -17.67
C LYS A 108 -21.02 10.60 -18.91
N GLY A 109 -20.42 10.60 -20.10
CA GLY A 109 -21.15 10.79 -21.36
C GLY A 109 -21.90 9.55 -21.85
N VAL A 110 -21.71 8.39 -21.20
CA VAL A 110 -22.28 7.12 -21.66
C VAL A 110 -23.65 6.88 -21.02
N ASN A 111 -24.67 6.74 -21.86
CA ASN A 111 -26.04 6.44 -21.41
C ASN A 111 -26.08 5.15 -20.59
N GLY A 112 -26.70 5.22 -19.40
CA GLY A 112 -26.82 4.08 -18.50
C GLY A 112 -25.55 3.72 -17.71
N ALA A 113 -24.41 4.39 -17.92
CA ALA A 113 -23.16 4.12 -17.19
C ALA A 113 -23.34 4.17 -15.68
N ARG A 114 -24.08 5.15 -15.16
CA ARG A 114 -24.37 5.27 -13.72
C ARG A 114 -25.07 4.03 -13.16
N LYS A 115 -26.03 3.45 -13.90
CA LYS A 115 -26.77 2.24 -13.48
C LYS A 115 -25.83 1.03 -13.41
N GLN A 116 -24.90 0.92 -14.36
CA GLN A 116 -23.93 -0.16 -14.41
C GLN A 116 -22.80 -0.04 -13.37
N LEU A 117 -22.28 1.18 -13.16
CA LEU A 117 -21.11 1.43 -12.31
C LEU A 117 -21.44 1.52 -10.83
N ARG A 118 -22.61 2.04 -10.46
CA ARG A 118 -23.00 2.23 -9.05
C ARG A 118 -22.85 0.97 -8.17
N PRO A 119 -23.33 -0.23 -8.55
CA PRO A 119 -23.17 -1.42 -7.72
C PRO A 119 -21.70 -1.83 -7.56
N VAL A 120 -20.91 -1.76 -8.65
CA VAL A 120 -19.49 -2.12 -8.65
C VAL A 120 -18.70 -1.16 -7.76
N VAL A 121 -18.89 0.16 -7.94
CA VAL A 121 -18.26 1.19 -7.10
C VAL A 121 -18.56 0.96 -5.61
N LYS A 122 -19.81 0.65 -5.26
CA LYS A 122 -20.21 0.42 -3.87
C LYS A 122 -19.54 -0.83 -3.28
N SER A 123 -19.47 -1.91 -4.04
CA SER A 123 -18.79 -3.14 -3.64
C SER A 123 -17.30 -2.89 -3.41
N THR A 124 -16.63 -2.29 -4.39
CA THR A 124 -15.19 -1.96 -4.33
C THR A 124 -14.89 -1.01 -3.17
N GLN A 125 -15.72 0.01 -2.91
CA GLN A 125 -15.55 0.89 -1.76
C GLN A 125 -15.64 0.15 -0.42
N THR A 126 -16.57 -0.81 -0.29
CA THR A 126 -16.70 -1.63 0.91
C THR A 126 -15.45 -2.48 1.14
N ALA A 127 -14.95 -3.14 0.10
CA ALA A 127 -13.74 -3.96 0.16
C ALA A 127 -12.51 -3.11 0.54
N ILE A 128 -12.29 -1.99 -0.17
CA ILE A 128 -11.19 -1.06 0.11
C ILE A 128 -11.27 -0.51 1.53
N LYS A 129 -12.48 -0.24 2.05
CA LYS A 129 -12.65 0.23 3.43
C LYS A 129 -12.18 -0.81 4.43
N ALA A 130 -12.55 -2.08 4.23
CA ALA A 130 -12.13 -3.17 5.11
C ALA A 130 -10.59 -3.31 5.14
N ASP A 131 -9.95 -3.32 3.97
CA ASP A 131 -8.49 -3.44 3.89
C ASP A 131 -7.77 -2.23 4.49
N ARG A 132 -8.29 -1.01 4.28
CA ARG A 132 -7.74 0.20 4.91
C ARG A 132 -7.88 0.18 6.42
N THR A 133 -8.96 -0.37 6.96
CA THR A 133 -9.11 -0.55 8.41
C THR A 133 -8.07 -1.53 8.93
N ALA A 134 -7.91 -2.69 8.31
CA ALA A 134 -6.91 -3.67 8.71
C ALA A 134 -5.48 -3.11 8.70
N ILE A 135 -5.11 -2.35 7.67
CA ILE A 135 -3.80 -1.66 7.61
C ILE A 135 -3.66 -0.66 8.76
N LYS A 136 -4.69 0.15 9.02
CA LYS A 136 -4.64 1.15 10.10
C LYS A 136 -4.46 0.50 11.46
N ASP A 137 -5.25 -0.53 11.75
CA ASP A 137 -5.22 -1.23 13.03
C ASP A 137 -3.84 -1.85 13.28
N ALA A 138 -3.26 -2.50 12.26
CA ALA A 138 -1.92 -3.08 12.34
C ALA A 138 -0.84 -2.01 12.57
N LEU A 139 -0.90 -0.89 11.85
CA LEU A 139 0.04 0.23 12.02
C LEU A 139 -0.08 0.88 13.41
N GLU A 140 -1.30 0.97 13.96
CA GLU A 140 -1.54 1.49 15.30
C GLU A 140 -0.96 0.56 16.38
N GLN A 141 -1.19 -0.75 16.26
CA GLN A 141 -0.59 -1.76 17.13
C GLN A 141 0.94 -1.70 17.11
N ALA A 142 1.55 -1.63 15.91
CA ALA A 142 2.99 -1.50 15.77
C ALA A 142 3.55 -0.23 16.42
N ARG A 143 2.87 0.91 16.24
CA ARG A 143 3.24 2.18 16.89
C ARG A 143 3.15 2.08 18.41
N GLN A 144 2.09 1.47 18.93
CA GLN A 144 1.92 1.29 20.36
C GLN A 144 3.02 0.40 20.95
N ALA A 145 3.35 -0.71 20.29
CA ALA A 145 4.44 -1.60 20.71
C ALA A 145 5.80 -0.88 20.78
N VAL A 146 6.12 -0.05 19.77
CA VAL A 146 7.36 0.75 19.76
C VAL A 146 7.34 1.82 20.87
N LYS A 147 6.19 2.43 21.15
CA LYS A 147 6.02 3.40 22.25
C LYS A 147 6.23 2.73 23.62
N ASP A 148 5.70 1.54 23.81
CA ASP A 148 5.85 0.77 25.04
C ASP A 148 7.32 0.36 25.25
N LEU A 149 7.99 -0.12 24.20
CA LEU A 149 9.42 -0.42 24.22
C LEU A 149 10.25 0.82 24.57
N ARG A 150 9.92 1.98 24.02
CA ARG A 150 10.62 3.23 24.38
C ARG A 150 10.44 3.55 25.86
N SER A 151 9.22 3.36 26.36
CA SER A 151 8.85 3.66 27.75
C SER A 151 9.50 2.69 28.74
N SER A 152 9.85 1.47 28.32
CA SER A 152 10.58 0.52 29.18
C SER A 152 12.04 0.90 29.45
N PHE A 153 12.59 1.91 28.75
CA PHE A 153 13.96 2.42 29.02
C PHE A 153 13.98 3.71 29.85
N THR A 154 12.82 4.20 30.26
CA THR A 154 12.67 5.43 31.05
C THR A 154 12.06 5.17 32.42
N LYS A 155 11.66 3.94 32.68
CA LYS A 155 11.35 3.43 34.03
C LYS A 155 12.65 2.89 34.63
#